data_AF-A0A0F0GEC5-F1
#
_entry.id   AF-A0A0F0GEC5-F1
#
_cell.length_a   1.000
_cell.length_b   1.000
_cell.length_c   1.000
_cell.angle_alpha   90.00
_cell.angle_beta   90.00
_cell.angle_gamma   90.00
#
_symmetry.space_group_name_H-M   'P 1'
#
loop_
_entity.id
_entity.type
_entity.pdbx_description
1 polymer ?
#
loop_
_entity_poly.entity_id
_entity_poly.type
_entity_poly.pdbx_seq_one_letter_code
_entity_poly.pdbx_strand_id
1 'polypeptide(L)' 'MHVEYGGPIGNANQVRDGLRQFITGTKAFGGLGTFFWEPEGYSPFTGYNMTAWGSNRRPTAAMDGFLNV' A
#
# COMPACT_ATOMS: atom_id res chain seq x y z
N MET A 1 -11.03 -11.82 6.11
CA MET A 1 -9.82 -11.65 5.28
C MET A 1 -9.93 -10.31 4.61
N HIS A 2 -8.99 -9.39 4.86
CA HIS A 2 -8.87 -8.20 4.05
C HIS A 2 -7.86 -8.51 2.95
N VAL A 3 -8.33 -8.54 1.71
CA VAL A 3 -7.53 -8.98 0.56
C VAL A 3 -6.83 -7.83 -0.14
N GLU A 4 -7.35 -6.62 0.01
CA GLU A 4 -6.87 -5.45 -0.72
C GLU A 4 -6.64 -4.28 0.24
N TYR A 5 -5.51 -3.62 0.03
CA TYR A 5 -5.17 -2.34 0.61
C TYR A 5 -4.74 -1.40 -0.52
N GLY A 6 -5.09 -0.14 -0.42
CA GLY A 6 -4.73 0.89 -1.38
C GLY A 6 -4.75 2.26 -0.74
N GLY A 7 -4.15 3.22 -1.40
CA GLY A 7 -4.13 4.59 -0.92
C GLY A 7 -3.55 5.54 -1.96
N PRO A 8 -3.82 6.85 -1.85
CA PRO A 8 -3.45 7.81 -2.87
C PRO A 8 -1.93 7.94 -2.98
N ILE A 9 -1.41 7.78 -4.20
CA ILE A 9 0.03 7.87 -4.51
C ILE A 9 0.67 9.19 -4.05
N GLY A 10 -0.11 10.28 -4.05
CA GLY A 10 0.32 11.61 -3.59
C GLY A 10 0.58 11.71 -2.08
N ASN A 11 0.10 10.75 -1.28
CA ASN A 11 0.22 10.77 0.18
C ASN A 11 1.01 9.56 0.71
N ALA A 12 2.09 9.17 0.03
CA ALA A 12 2.83 7.93 0.31
C ALA A 12 3.17 7.68 1.80
N ASN A 13 3.58 8.72 2.56
CA ASN A 13 3.87 8.58 4.00
C ASN A 13 2.62 8.25 4.83
N GLN A 14 1.48 8.86 4.50
CA GLN A 14 0.21 8.57 5.17
C GLN A 14 -0.23 7.14 4.88
N VAL A 15 -0.10 6.71 3.62
CA VAL A 15 -0.43 5.34 3.20
C VAL A 15 0.47 4.32 3.90
N ARG A 16 1.78 4.62 4.02
CA ARG A 16 2.72 3.80 4.79
C ARG A 16 2.26 3.63 6.24
N ASP A 17 1.99 4.73 6.94
CA ASP A 17 1.66 4.70 8.36
C ASP A 17 0.30 4.04 8.61
N GLY A 18 -0.67 4.29 7.73
CA GLY A 18 -1.96 3.59 7.72
C GLY A 18 -1.82 2.10 7.48
N LEU A 19 -0.99 1.68 6.53
CA LEU A 19 -0.75 0.26 6.23
C LEU A 19 -0.11 -0.46 7.42
N ARG A 20 0.82 0.19 8.13
CA ARG A 20 1.41 -0.38 9.36
C ARG A 20 0.36 -0.62 10.44
N GLN A 21 -0.48 0.38 10.70
CA GLN A 21 -1.58 0.26 11.66
C GLN A 21 -2.56 -0.83 11.26
N PHE A 22 -2.88 -0.90 9.97
CA PHE A 22 -3.78 -1.89 9.41
C PHE A 22 -3.26 -3.33 9.56
N ILE A 23 -1.99 -3.57 9.22
CA ILE A 23 -1.36 -4.90 9.36
C ILE A 23 -1.27 -5.28 10.84
N THR A 24 -0.84 -4.35 11.70
CA THR A 24 -0.73 -4.56 13.15
C THR A 24 -2.08 -4.95 13.74
N GLY A 25 -3.14 -4.19 13.43
CA GLY A 25 -4.50 -4.49 13.86
C GLY A 25 -4.98 -5.83 13.33
N THR A 26 -4.78 -6.10 12.03
CA THR A 26 -5.18 -7.37 11.41
C THR A 26 -4.56 -8.57 12.11
N LYS A 27 -3.25 -8.53 12.39
CA LYS A 27 -2.54 -9.60 13.12
C LYS A 27 -3.03 -9.75 14.56
N ALA A 28 -3.31 -8.64 15.25
CA ALA A 28 -3.82 -8.67 16.63
C ALA A 28 -5.18 -9.40 16.76
N PHE A 29 -5.98 -9.43 15.70
CA PHE A 29 -7.25 -10.17 15.64
C PHE A 29 -7.13 -11.57 14.99
N GLY A 30 -5.91 -12.08 14.79
CA GLY A 30 -5.66 -13.40 14.19
C GLY A 30 -5.79 -13.44 12.66
N GLY A 31 -5.80 -12.29 11.98
CA GLY A 31 -5.74 -12.20 10.53
C GLY A 31 -4.34 -12.43 9.97
N LEU A 32 -4.25 -12.91 8.73
CA LEU A 32 -2.98 -13.30 8.10
C LEU A 32 -2.22 -12.14 7.42
N GLY A 33 -2.90 -11.04 7.12
CA GLY A 33 -2.31 -9.90 6.40
C GLY A 33 -3.25 -9.36 5.32
N THR A 34 -2.65 -8.68 4.34
CA THR A 34 -3.32 -8.05 3.19
C THR A 34 -2.36 -7.99 1.99
N PHE A 35 -2.90 -7.74 0.80
CA PHE A 35 -2.13 -7.43 -0.41
C PHE A 35 -2.37 -5.98 -0.82
N PHE A 36 -1.33 -5.30 -1.32
CA PHE A 36 -1.53 -4.00 -1.95
C PHE A 36 -2.14 -4.22 -3.34
N TRP A 37 -3.23 -3.52 -3.66
CA TRP A 37 -3.90 -3.65 -4.96
C TRP A 37 -3.16 -2.83 -6.02
N GLU A 38 -2.67 -3.52 -7.05
CA GLU A 38 -1.92 -2.96 -8.19
C GLU A 38 -0.89 -1.86 -7.80
N PRO A 39 0.10 -2.15 -6.95
CA PRO A 39 1.07 -1.15 -6.53
C PRO A 39 1.84 -0.54 -7.71
N GLU A 40 2.06 -1.29 -8.79
CA GLU A 40 2.73 -0.90 -10.03
C GLU A 40 1.84 -0.18 -11.06
N GLY A 41 0.61 0.23 -10.69
CA GLY A 41 -0.30 0.92 -11.61
C GLY A 41 0.07 2.39 -11.88
N TYR A 42 1.17 2.64 -12.60
CA TYR A 42 1.60 3.98 -13.03
C TYR A 42 1.29 4.24 -14.52
N SER A 43 1.21 5.50 -14.94
CA SER A 43 0.99 5.87 -16.34
C SER A 43 2.12 5.39 -17.28
N PRO A 44 1.83 4.85 -18.47
CA PRO A 44 0.53 4.84 -19.17
C PRO A 44 -0.31 3.56 -18.96
N PHE A 45 0.04 2.69 -18.01
CA PHE A 45 -0.72 1.47 -17.77
C PHE A 45 -2.14 1.78 -17.27
N THR A 46 -2.28 2.76 -16.37
CA THR A 46 -3.58 3.19 -15.83
C THR A 46 -3.57 4.68 -15.45
N GLY A 47 -4.76 5.28 -15.35
CA GLY A 47 -5.00 6.60 -14.75
C GLY A 47 -5.47 6.53 -13.29
N TYR A 48 -5.53 5.33 -12.72
CA TYR A 48 -5.92 5.11 -11.33
C TYR A 48 -4.81 5.53 -10.36
N ASN A 49 -5.17 6.32 -9.34
CA ASN A 49 -4.21 6.99 -8.46
C ASN A 49 -4.12 6.38 -7.04
N MET A 50 -4.73 5.21 -6.77
CA MET A 50 -4.56 4.50 -5.49
C MET A 50 -3.46 3.43 -5.55
N THR A 51 -2.37 3.75 -6.22
CA THR A 51 -1.23 2.86 -6.49
C THR A 51 -0.02 3.28 -5.66
N ALA A 52 1.06 2.50 -5.69
CA ALA A 52 2.21 2.71 -4.80
C ALA A 52 3.52 3.00 -5.53
N TRP A 53 3.57 2.94 -6.86
CA TRP A 53 4.77 3.19 -7.67
C TRP A 53 4.71 4.55 -8.35
N GLY A 54 5.79 5.32 -8.23
CA GLY A 54 5.94 6.63 -8.86
C GLY A 54 6.14 6.55 -10.38
N SER A 55 6.10 7.72 -11.04
CA SER A 55 6.44 7.87 -12.46
C SER A 55 7.87 7.45 -12.81
N ASN A 56 8.74 7.33 -11.79
CA ASN A 56 10.08 6.76 -11.91
C ASN A 56 10.11 5.22 -11.96
N ARG A 57 8.94 4.56 -11.98
CA ARG A 57 8.78 3.09 -12.00
C ARG A 57 9.44 2.42 -10.79
N ARG A 58 9.30 3.03 -9.62
CA ARG A 58 9.82 2.53 -8.35
C ARG A 58 8.74 2.65 -7.26
N PRO A 59 8.78 1.76 -6.24
CA PRO A 59 7.98 1.93 -5.03
C PRO A 59 8.15 3.31 -4.39
N THR A 60 7.07 3.88 -3.91
CA THR A 60 7.07 5.03 -3.00
C THR A 60 7.21 4.56 -1.55
N ALA A 61 7.29 5.50 -0.60
CA ALA A 61 7.29 5.22 0.83
C ALA A 61 6.07 4.40 1.30
N ALA A 62 4.96 4.37 0.53
CA ALA A 62 3.80 3.54 0.84
C ALA A 62 4.16 2.06 1.03
N MET A 63 5.08 1.53 0.22
CA MET A 63 5.49 0.12 0.28
C MET A 63 6.35 -0.20 1.51
N ASP A 64 6.98 0.80 2.15
CA ASP A 64 7.67 0.61 3.43
C ASP A 64 6.70 0.28 4.58
N GLY A 65 5.38 0.35 4.34
CA GLY A 65 4.36 -0.03 5.30
C GLY A 65 4.34 -1.54 5.59
N PHE A 66 4.93 -2.36 4.71
CA PHE A 66 5.14 -3.79 4.96
C PHE A 66 6.41 -4.11 5.76
N LEU A 67 7.31 -3.15 5.97
CA LEU A 67 8.55 -3.37 6.71
C LEU A 67 8.31 -3.25 8.22
N ASN A 68 8.83 -4.22 8.98
CA ASN A 68 8.84 -4.25 10.46
C ASN A 68 7.44 -4.20 11.13
N VAL A 69 6.48 -4.98 10.63
CA VAL A 69 5.09 -5.09 11.13
C VAL A 69 4.64 -6.53 11.30
#